data_AF-A0A966X549-F1
#
_entry.id   AF-A0A966X549-F1
#
_cell.length_a   1.000
_cell.length_b   1.000
_cell.length_c   1.000
_cell.angle_alpha   90.00
_cell.angle_beta   90.00
_cell.angle_gamma   90.00
#
_symmetry.space_group_name_H-M   'P 1'
#
loop_
_entity.id
_entity.type
_entity.pdbx_description
1 polymer ?
#
loop_
_entity_poly.entity_id
_entity_poly.type
_entity_poly.pdbx_seq_one_letter_code
_entity_poly.pdbx_strand_id
1 'polypeptide(L)' 'MSDTTTDYVEETDIVTYESADGIAWISMNRPKYNNAQNGRMTYELDAAFMRA' A
#
# COMPACT_ATOMS: atom_id res chain seq x y z
N MET A 1 -31.85 11.35 13.96
CA MET A 1 -30.68 10.44 14.07
C MET A 1 -29.93 10.56 12.77
N SER A 2 -28.89 11.39 12.74
CA SER A 2 -28.14 11.68 11.52
C SER A 2 -27.17 10.54 11.29
N ASP A 3 -27.44 9.74 10.27
CA ASP A 3 -26.61 8.61 9.85
C ASP A 3 -25.27 9.16 9.36
N THR A 4 -24.23 9.04 10.18
CA THR A 4 -22.87 9.42 9.79
C THR A 4 -22.28 8.21 9.09
N THR A 5 -22.49 8.13 7.78
CA THR A 5 -21.79 7.18 6.92
C THR A 5 -20.31 7.54 6.97
N THR A 6 -19.56 6.88 7.84
CA THR A 6 -18.10 6.97 7.85
C THR A 6 -17.62 6.34 6.54
N ASP A 7 -17.27 7.17 5.57
CA ASP A 7 -16.60 6.75 4.35
C ASP A 7 -15.21 6.25 4.73
N TYR A 8 -15.10 4.97 5.06
CA TYR A 8 -13.84 4.26 5.08
C TYR A 8 -13.38 4.15 3.62
N VAL A 9 -12.65 5.17 3.16
CA VAL A 9 -11.93 5.08 1.88
C VAL A 9 -10.89 3.98 2.08
N GLU A 10 -11.20 2.78 1.58
CA GLU A 10 -10.23 1.70 1.39
C GLU A 10 -9.07 2.28 0.59
N GLU A 11 -7.89 2.38 1.22
CA GLU A 11 -6.71 2.85 0.51
C GLU A 11 -6.32 1.81 -0.54
N THR A 12 -6.31 2.22 -1.81
CA THR A 12 -5.82 1.39 -2.92
C THR A 12 -4.34 1.69 -3.17
N ASP A 13 -3.62 0.71 -3.72
CA ASP A 13 -2.23 0.86 -4.14
C ASP A 13 -1.29 1.37 -3.03
N ILE A 14 -1.43 0.84 -1.81
CA ILE A 14 -0.59 1.22 -0.66
C ILE A 14 0.86 0.75 -0.80
N VAL A 15 1.12 -0.22 -1.68
CA VAL A 15 2.44 -0.64 -2.13
C VAL A 15 2.46 -0.62 -3.66
N THR A 16 3.48 0.03 -4.24
CA THR A 16 3.69 0.01 -5.69
C THR A 16 4.92 -0.82 -6.03
N TYR A 17 4.88 -1.50 -7.16
CA TYR A 17 5.96 -2.33 -7.70
C TYR A 17 6.25 -1.90 -9.13
N GLU A 18 7.52 -1.65 -9.43
CA GLU A 18 8.05 -1.53 -10.79
C GLU A 18 9.35 -2.31 -10.91
N SER A 19 9.67 -2.81 -12.10
CA SER A 19 10.96 -3.46 -12.35
C SER A 19 11.55 -3.03 -13.69
N ALA A 20 12.83 -2.69 -13.67
CA ALA A 20 13.59 -2.24 -14.84
C ALA A 20 15.06 -2.63 -14.68
N ASP A 21 15.69 -3.08 -15.76
CA ASP A 21 17.13 -3.38 -15.81
C ASP A 21 17.63 -4.35 -14.72
N GLY A 22 16.79 -5.32 -14.33
CA GLY A 22 17.11 -6.28 -13.28
C GLY A 22 17.01 -5.73 -11.85
N ILE A 23 16.44 -4.54 -11.68
CA ILE A 23 16.20 -3.90 -10.38
C ILE A 23 14.68 -3.80 -10.17
N ALA A 24 14.20 -4.35 -9.04
CA ALA A 24 12.81 -4.18 -8.60
C ALA A 24 12.72 -3.04 -7.58
N TRP A 25 11.85 -2.07 -7.83
CA TRP A 25 11.52 -0.99 -6.93
C TRP A 25 10.17 -1.27 -6.27
N ILE A 26 10.20 -1.36 -4.95
CA ILE A 26 9.02 -1.58 -4.12
C ILE A 26 8.88 -0.34 -3.24
N SER A 27 7.79 0.40 -3.40
CA SER A 27 7.59 1.68 -2.70
C SER A 27 6.33 1.66 -1.82
N MET A 28 6.47 2.20 -0.61
CA MET A 28 5.32 2.46 0.26
C MET A 28 4.61 3.72 -0.22
N ASN A 29 3.32 3.62 -0.51
CA ASN A 29 2.50 4.68 -1.07
C ASN A 29 1.33 5.02 -0.13
N ARG A 30 1.65 5.49 1.08
CA ARG A 30 0.68 5.98 2.07
C ARG A 30 1.06 7.38 2.56
N PRO A 31 1.09 8.39 1.68
CA PRO A 31 1.59 9.73 2.01
C PRO A 31 0.81 10.40 3.15
N LYS A 32 -0.50 10.15 3.25
CA LYS A 32 -1.37 10.67 4.32
C LYS A 32 -0.89 10.29 5.73
N TYR A 33 -0.22 9.15 5.84
CA TYR A 33 0.27 8.61 7.10
C TYR A 33 1.80 8.61 7.18
N ASN A 34 2.48 9.41 6.35
CA ASN A 34 3.94 9.42 6.24
C ASN A 34 4.51 8.02 5.99
N ASN A 35 3.80 7.20 5.19
CA ASN A 35 4.13 5.81 4.92
C ASN A 35 4.21 4.91 6.16
N ALA A 36 3.51 5.26 7.24
CA ALA A 36 3.36 4.37 8.38
C ALA A 36 2.81 3.02 7.92
N GLN A 37 3.35 1.94 8.46
CA GLN A 37 2.88 0.59 8.14
C GLN A 37 1.53 0.29 8.78
N ASN A 38 0.78 -0.60 8.13
CA ASN A 38 -0.41 -1.25 8.68
C ASN A 38 -0.34 -2.75 8.37
N GLY A 39 -1.25 -3.56 8.93
CA GLY A 39 -1.25 -5.01 8.71
C GLY A 39 -1.42 -5.41 7.23
N ARG A 40 -2.22 -4.66 6.46
CA ARG A 40 -2.45 -4.91 5.03
C ARG A 40 -1.18 -4.71 4.19
N MET A 41 -0.43 -3.65 4.49
CA MET A 41 0.80 -3.30 3.78
C MET A 41 1.86 -4.39 3.90
N THR A 42 1.93 -5.10 5.03
CA THR A 42 2.86 -6.21 5.21
C THR A 42 2.60 -7.34 4.21
N TYR A 43 1.33 -7.67 3.94
CA TYR A 43 0.97 -8.69 2.95
C TYR A 43 1.25 -8.22 1.52
N GLU A 44 0.98 -6.95 1.21
CA GLU A 44 1.28 -6.40 -0.12
C GLU A 44 2.79 -6.30 -0.38
N LEU A 45 3.58 -5.96 0.64
CA LEU A 45 5.05 -6.02 0.58
C LEU A 45 5.55 -7.44 0.34
N ASP A 46 5.03 -8.43 1.07
CA ASP A 46 5.39 -9.84 0.87
C ASP A 46 5.11 -10.30 -0.57
N ALA A 47 3.93 -9.99 -1.11
CA ALA A 47 3.59 -10.28 -2.49
C ALA A 47 4.52 -9.58 -3.50
N ALA A 48 4.90 -8.32 -3.24
CA ALA A 48 5.83 -7.57 -4.08
C ALA A 48 7.25 -8.16 -4.04
N PHE A 49 7.72 -8.60 -2.86
CA PHE A 49 9.02 -9.27 -2.71
C PHE A 49 9.05 -10.66 -3.35
N MET A 50 7.95 -11.42 -3.28
CA MET A 50 7.85 -12.71 -3.99
C MET A 50 7.87 -12.56 -5.51
N ARG A 51 7.45 -11.40 -6.03
CA ARG A 51 7.40 -11.10 -7.47
C ARG A 51 8.73 -10.55 -8.01
N ALA A 52 9.53 -9.92 -7.16
CA ALA A 52 10.84 -9.36 -7.51
C ALA A 52 11.86 -10.45 -7.85
#